data_AF-A0A3D3LJ37-F1
#
_entry.id   AF-A0A3D3LJ37-F1
#
_cell.length_a   1.000
_cell.length_b   1.000
_cell.length_c   1.000
_cell.angle_alpha   90.00
_cell.angle_beta   90.00
_cell.angle_gamma   90.00
#
_symmetry.space_group_name_H-M   'P 1'
#
loop_
_entity.id
_entity.type
_entity.pdbx_description
1 polymer ?
#
loop_
_entity_poly.entity_id
_entity_poly.type
_entity_poly.pdbx_seq_one_letter_code
_entity_poly.pdbx_strand_id
1 'polypeptide(L)' 'FGFALFYLRGVAPDSLKTSQIYRGVIPFVIIQIFMLFVLVMYPEISTWLPDKLFNKY' A
#
# COMPACT_ATOMS: atom_id res chain seq x y z
N PHE A 1 -2.00 -1.87 6.39
CA PHE A 1 -1.02 -2.93 6.03
C PHE A 1 -0.26 -3.50 7.22
N GLY A 2 0.23 -2.70 8.18
CA GLY A 2 0.96 -3.22 9.36
C GLY A 2 0.20 -4.25 10.22
N PHE A 3 -1.09 -4.01 10.50
CA PHE A 3 -1.93 -4.95 11.28
C PHE A 3 -2.03 -6.36 10.68
N ALA A 4 -2.11 -6.47 9.35
CA ALA A 4 -2.17 -7.76 8.67
C ALA A 4 -0.85 -8.55 8.83
N LEU A 5 0.29 -7.85 8.90
CA LEU A 5 1.59 -8.47 9.12
C LEU A 5 1.72 -9.05 10.54
N PHE A 6 1.19 -8.34 11.55
CA PHE A 6 1.14 -8.83 12.92
C PHE A 6 0.18 -10.00 13.09
N TYR A 7 -0.95 -9.99 12.39
CA TYR A 7 -1.86 -11.14 12.33
C TYR A 7 -1.17 -12.37 11.71
N LEU A 8 -0.47 -12.19 10.58
CA LEU A 8 0.32 -13.25 9.96
C LEU A 8 1.42 -13.77 10.87
N ARG A 9 2.08 -12.90 11.66
CA ARG A 9 3.06 -13.36 12.65
C ARG A 9 2.41 -14.14 13.79
N GLY A 10 1.18 -13.80 14.19
CA GLY A 10 0.44 -14.50 15.24
C GLY A 10 0.07 -15.95 14.89
N VAL A 11 -0.03 -16.28 13.61
CA VAL A 11 -0.30 -17.65 13.12
C VAL A 11 0.90 -18.33 12.47
N ALA A 12 2.04 -17.63 12.36
CA ALA A 12 3.23 -18.16 11.69
C ALA A 12 4.03 -19.08 12.63
N PRO A 13 4.46 -20.26 12.17
CA PRO A 13 5.26 -21.18 12.97
C PRO A 13 6.62 -20.57 13.34
N ASP A 14 7.24 -21.08 14.42
CA ASP A 14 8.53 -20.59 14.95
C ASP A 14 9.70 -20.80 13.99
N SER A 15 9.58 -21.75 13.06
CA SER A 15 10.54 -21.95 11.96
C SER A 15 10.59 -20.77 10.99
N LEU A 16 9.52 -19.97 10.90
CA LEU A 16 9.46 -18.80 10.05
C LEU A 16 9.91 -17.57 10.84
N LYS A 17 11.09 -17.04 10.51
CA LYS A 17 11.62 -15.86 11.19
C LYS A 17 10.81 -14.62 10.81
N THR A 18 10.58 -13.75 11.78
CA THR A 18 9.97 -12.42 11.57
C THR A 18 10.64 -11.66 10.41
N SER A 19 11.96 -11.76 10.26
CA SER A 19 12.70 -11.12 9.15
C SER A 19 12.29 -11.61 7.75
N GLN A 20 11.85 -12.86 7.61
CA GLN A 20 11.35 -13.39 6.33
C GLN A 20 10.00 -12.78 5.97
N ILE A 21 9.14 -12.61 6.98
CA ILE A 21 7.84 -11.94 6.85
C ILE A 21 8.03 -10.47 6.42
N TYR A 22 8.95 -9.75 7.07
CA TYR A 22 9.27 -8.36 6.69
C TYR A 22 9.87 -8.26 5.29
N ARG A 23 10.79 -9.16 4.91
CA ARG A 23 11.35 -9.17 3.55
C ARG A 23 10.28 -9.40 2.47
N GLY A 24 9.26 -10.22 2.76
CA GLY A 24 8.15 -10.44 1.84
C GLY A 24 7.27 -9.20 1.63
N VAL A 25 7.06 -8.39 2.66
CA VAL A 25 6.19 -7.20 2.56
C VAL A 25 6.90 -5.97 1.97
N ILE A 26 8.23 -5.88 2.09
CA ILE A 26 9.01 -4.72 1.63
C ILE A 26 8.77 -4.36 0.16
N PRO A 27 8.81 -5.29 -0.83
CA PRO A 27 8.57 -4.96 -2.23
C PRO A 27 7.19 -4.32 -2.47
N PHE A 28 6.16 -4.82 -1.76
CA PHE A 28 4.82 -4.27 -1.86
C PHE A 28 4.73 -2.86 -1.29
N VAL A 29 5.35 -2.61 -0.12
CA VAL A 29 5.41 -1.27 0.48
C VAL A 29 6.14 -0.28 -0.43
N ILE A 30 7.23 -0.70 -1.08
CA ILE A 30 7.95 0.14 -2.04
C ILE A 30 7.04 0.55 -3.20
N ILE A 31 6.29 -0.40 -3.78
CA ILE A 31 5.34 -0.12 -4.86
C ILE A 31 4.25 0.86 -4.39
N GLN A 32 3.74 0.70 -3.16
CA GLN A 32 2.74 1.60 -2.61
C GLN A 32 3.26 3.02 -2.44
N ILE A 33 4.46 3.18 -1.88
CA ILE A 33 5.09 4.50 -1.71
C ILE A 33 5.35 5.13 -3.08
N PHE A 34 5.83 4.34 -4.06
CA PHE A 34 6.00 4.81 -5.42
C PHE A 34 4.69 5.28 -6.05
N MET A 35 3.59 4.52 -5.88
CA MET A 35 2.27 4.94 -6.34
C MET A 35 1.81 6.25 -5.70
N LEU A 36 1.99 6.40 -4.38
CA LEU A 36 1.67 7.65 -3.69
C LEU A 36 2.48 8.82 -4.25
N PHE A 37 3.77 8.62 -4.52
CA PHE A 37 4.61 9.63 -5.15
C PHE A 37 4.08 10.04 -6.54
N VAL A 38 3.71 9.06 -7.37
CA VAL A 38 3.10 9.32 -8.68
C VAL A 38 1.80 10.10 -8.54
N LEU A 39 0.92 9.75 -7.61
CA LEU A 39 -0.35 10.46 -7.39
C LEU A 39 -0.15 11.90 -6.90
N VAL A 40 0.89 12.15 -6.09
CA VAL A 40 1.23 13.52 -5.65
C VAL A 40 1.75 14.36 -6.81
N MET A 41 2.56 13.77 -7.70
CA MET A 41 3.11 14.47 -8.86
C MET A 41 2.08 14.67 -9.99
N TYR A 42 1.10 13.76 -10.10
CA TYR A 42 0.07 13.74 -11.14
C TYR A 42 -1.33 13.56 -10.50
N PRO A 43 -1.85 14.59 -9.81
CA PRO A 43 -3.10 14.50 -9.06
C PRO A 43 -4.30 14.13 -9.94
N GLU A 44 -4.26 14.48 -11.23
CA GLU A 44 -5.32 14.22 -12.20
C GLU A 44 -5.65 12.73 -12.32
N ILE A 45 -4.67 11.84 -12.06
CA ILE A 45 -4.88 10.38 -12.07
C ILE A 45 -5.98 9.97 -11.08
N SER A 46 -6.07 10.67 -9.93
CA SER A 46 -7.07 10.41 -8.89
C SER A 46 -8.26 11.35 -8.92
N THR A 47 -8.11 12.59 -9.40
CA THR A 47 -9.17 13.61 -9.34
C THR A 47 -10.07 13.63 -10.56
N TRP A 48 -9.68 13.03 -11.69
CA TRP A 48 -10.43 13.17 -12.95
C TRP A 48 -11.92 12.79 -12.83
N LEU A 49 -12.23 11.73 -12.07
CA LEU A 49 -13.60 11.25 -11.89
C LEU A 49 -14.41 12.15 -10.93
N PRO A 50 -13.91 12.50 -9.73
CA PRO A 50 -14.51 13.54 -8.90
C PRO A 50 -14.77 14.84 -9.65
N ASP A 51 -13.80 15.31 -10.45
CA ASP A 51 -13.94 16.54 -11.23
C ASP A 51 -15.10 16.44 -12.24
N LYS A 52 -15.30 15.27 -12.88
CA LYS A 52 -16.43 15.05 -13.79
C LYS A 52 -17.79 14.95 -13.08
N LEU A 53 -17.82 14.43 -11.86
CA LEU A 53 -19.05 14.21 -11.11
C LEU A 53 -19.52 15.45 -10.35
N PHE A 54 -18.58 16.22 -9.78
CA PHE A 54 -18.89 17.31 -8.86
C PHE A 54 -18.63 18.70 -9.45
N ASN A 55 -17.69 18.85 -10.39
CA ASN A 55 -17.33 20.16 -10.96
C ASN A 55 -18.17 20.52 -12.21
N LYS A 56 -19.33 19.88 -12.39
CA LYS A 56 -20.24 20.09 -13.53
C LYS A 56 -21.38 21.08 -13.26
N TYR A 57 -21.40 21.72 -12.08
CA TYR A 57 -22.36 22.77 -11.73
C TYR A 57 -21.64 24.07 -11.41
#